data_AF-A0A9P5WYF2-F1
#
_entry.id   AF-A0A9P5WYF2-F1
#
_cell.length_a   1.000
_cell.length_b   1.000
_cell.length_c   1.000
_cell.angle_alpha   90.00
_cell.angle_beta   90.00
_cell.angle_gamma   90.00
#
_symmetry.space_group_name_H-M   'P 1'
#
loop_
_entity.id
_entity.type
_entity.pdbx_description
1 polymer ?
#
loop_
_entity_poly.entity_id
_entity_poly.type
_entity_poly.pdbx_seq_one_letter_code
_entity_poly.pdbx_strand_id
1 'polypeptide(L)'
;CVLADQRDWVSKLPSIKFAINSVQSKSTGFAPFFLNSGRILYPLIWDSGRPVEYAGVRNFAMKLKLAIIQAHDSIIAAQIKQTRNVNGHCW
;
A
#
# COMPACT_ATOMS: atom_id res chain seq x y z
N CYS A 1 9.61 -1.90 -1.41
CA CYS A 1 9.93 -2.19 -2.82
C CYS A 1 10.32 -3.65 -2.96
N VAL A 2 9.97 -4.28 -4.09
CA VAL A 2 10.51 -5.59 -4.49
C VAL A 2 11.97 -5.37 -4.91
N LEU A 3 12.86 -6.31 -4.64
CA LEU A 3 14.25 -6.26 -5.09
C LEU A 3 14.31 -6.14 -6.62
N ALA A 4 15.40 -5.56 -7.14
CA ALA A 4 15.58 -5.42 -8.59
C ALA A 4 15.66 -6.78 -9.31
N ASP A 5 16.12 -7.82 -8.62
CA ASP A 5 16.15 -9.21 -9.10
C ASP A 5 14.81 -9.94 -8.90
N GLN A 6 13.81 -9.26 -8.34
CA GLN A 6 12.47 -9.74 -8.03
C GLN A 6 12.41 -11.01 -7.17
N ARG A 7 13.50 -11.43 -6.51
CA ARG A 7 13.51 -12.73 -5.80
C ARG A 7 12.71 -12.74 -4.50
N ASP A 8 12.43 -11.58 -3.92
CA ASP A 8 11.68 -11.44 -2.67
C ASP A 8 10.16 -11.30 -2.87
N TRP A 9 9.67 -11.37 -4.11
CA TRP A 9 8.27 -11.09 -4.46
C TRP A 9 7.24 -11.89 -3.65
N VAL A 10 7.51 -13.18 -3.39
CA VAL A 10 6.63 -14.05 -2.59
C VAL A 10 6.44 -13.50 -1.17
N SER A 11 7.54 -13.05 -0.55
CA SER A 11 7.51 -12.51 0.82
C SER A 11 6.79 -11.16 0.90
N LYS A 12 6.74 -10.41 -0.21
CA LYS A 12 6.08 -9.10 -0.31
C LYS A 12 4.62 -9.19 -0.75
N LEU A 13 4.21 -10.31 -1.35
CA LEU A 13 2.87 -10.52 -1.90
C LEU A 13 1.74 -10.19 -0.90
N PRO A 14 1.80 -10.61 0.38
CA PRO A 14 0.75 -10.31 1.34
C PRO A 14 0.59 -8.81 1.58
N SER A 15 1.70 -8.08 1.71
CA SER A 15 1.70 -6.63 1.91
C SER A 15 1.18 -5.87 0.69
N ILE A 16 1.56 -6.31 -0.52
CA ILE A 16 1.08 -5.72 -1.78
C ILE A 16 -0.43 -5.97 -1.94
N LYS A 17 -0.90 -7.20 -1.72
CA LYS A 17 -2.32 -7.55 -1.75
C LYS A 17 -3.11 -6.71 -0.76
N PHE A 18 -2.61 -6.54 0.46
CA PHE A 18 -3.24 -5.69 1.47
C PHE A 18 -3.35 -4.24 1.01
N ALA A 19 -2.26 -3.66 0.49
CA ALA A 19 -2.25 -2.29 0.00
C ALA A 19 -3.28 -2.07 -1.11
N ILE A 20 -3.29 -2.94 -2.13
CA ILE A 20 -4.21 -2.83 -3.27
C ILE A 20 -5.67 -2.96 -2.83
N ASN A 21 -5.99 -3.90 -1.93
CA ASN A 21 -7.37 -4.09 -1.48
C ASN A 21 -7.88 -3.00 -0.54
N SER A 22 -6.99 -2.21 0.05
CA SER A 22 -7.32 -1.18 1.06
C SER A 22 -7.46 0.22 0.47
N VAL A 23 -6.93 0.47 -0.73
CA VAL A 23 -6.97 1.80 -1.37
C VAL A 23 -8.32 2.02 -2.05
N GLN A 24 -8.89 3.21 -1.86
CA GLN A 24 -10.11 3.62 -2.55
C GLN A 24 -9.85 3.91 -4.03
N SER A 25 -10.73 3.41 -4.90
CA SER A 25 -10.71 3.76 -6.32
C SER A 25 -11.25 5.17 -6.55
N LYS A 26 -10.63 5.95 -7.45
CA LYS A 26 -11.14 7.28 -7.83
C LYS A 26 -12.50 7.23 -8.54
N SER A 27 -12.81 6.14 -9.23
CA SER A 27 -14.04 6.03 -10.02
C SER A 27 -15.25 5.64 -9.16
N THR A 28 -15.05 4.75 -8.18
CA THR A 28 -16.14 4.24 -7.33
C THR A 28 -16.12 4.84 -5.92
N GLY A 29 -15.03 5.47 -5.48
CA GLY A 29 -14.87 5.99 -4.11
C GLY A 29 -14.71 4.90 -3.04
N PHE A 30 -14.73 3.63 -3.41
CA PHE A 30 -14.69 2.50 -2.49
C PHE A 30 -13.41 1.68 -2.65
N ALA A 31 -12.93 1.12 -1.55
CA ALA A 31 -11.84 0.15 -1.56
C ALA A 31 -12.35 -1.23 -2.00
N PRO A 32 -11.57 -2.03 -2.74
CA PRO A 32 -11.97 -3.37 -3.14
C PRO A 32 -12.36 -4.28 -1.97
N PHE A 33 -11.71 -4.15 -0.81
CA PHE A 33 -12.08 -4.90 0.39
C PHE A 33 -13.52 -4.63 0.82
N PHE A 34 -13.94 -3.36 0.78
CA PHE A 34 -15.31 -2.97 1.09
C PHE A 34 -16.30 -3.57 0.08
N LEU A 35 -15.97 -3.52 -1.21
CA LEU A 35 -16.82 -4.10 -2.26
C LEU A 35 -16.97 -5.62 -2.14
N ASN A 36 -15.93 -6.34 -1.73
CA ASN A 36 -15.95 -7.79 -1.61
C ASN A 36 -16.60 -8.31 -0.32
N SER A 37 -16.49 -7.55 0.79
CA SER A 37 -16.86 -8.05 2.12
C SER A 37 -17.96 -7.24 2.81
N GLY A 38 -18.33 -6.07 2.28
CA GLY A 38 -19.24 -5.13 2.91
C GLY A 38 -18.69 -4.50 4.19
N ARG A 39 -17.43 -4.77 4.56
CA ARG A 39 -16.80 -4.29 5.80
C ARG A 39 -15.80 -3.18 5.50
N ILE A 40 -15.74 -2.21 6.40
CA ILE A 40 -14.75 -1.14 6.36
C ILE A 40 -13.52 -1.61 7.13
N LEU A 41 -12.34 -1.45 6.52
CA LEU A 41 -11.08 -1.62 7.22
C LEU A 41 -10.94 -0.52 8.27
N TYR A 42 -10.71 -0.91 9.53
CA TYR A 42 -10.33 0.07 10.54
C TYR A 42 -9.04 0.77 10.12
N PRO A 43 -8.95 2.10 10.27
CA PRO A 43 -7.72 2.81 10.01
C PRO A 43 -6.62 2.19 10.87
N LEU A 44 -5.46 1.96 10.25
CA LEU A 44 -4.34 1.35 10.93
C LEU A 44 -3.76 2.38 11.90
N ILE A 45 -4.17 2.31 13.17
CA ILE A 45 -3.72 3.22 14.23
C ILE A 45 -2.28 2.86 14.56
N TRP A 46 -1.35 3.63 14.02
CA TRP A 46 0.10 3.40 14.17
C TRP A 46 0.68 3.92 15.48
N ASP A 47 0.01 4.92 16.06
CA ASP A 47 0.40 5.57 17.29
C ASP A 47 -0.79 5.55 18.24
N SER A 48 -1.08 4.37 18.78
CA SER A 48 -1.81 4.33 20.03
C SER A 48 -0.76 4.62 21.09
N GLY A 49 -0.80 5.78 21.74
CA GLY A 49 0.10 6.12 22.87
C GLY A 49 -0.02 5.18 24.09
N ARG A 50 -0.60 4.00 23.90
CA ARG A 50 -0.65 2.88 24.84
C ARG A 50 0.62 2.04 24.70
N PRO A 51 1.19 1.55 25.81
CA PRO A 51 2.28 0.59 25.74
C PRO A 51 1.83 -0.63 24.96
N VAL A 52 2.55 -0.96 23.88
CA VAL A 52 2.22 -2.12 23.05
C VAL A 52 2.58 -3.37 23.82
N GLU A 53 1.56 -4.11 24.25
CA GLU A 53 1.66 -5.32 25.07
C GLU A 53 2.45 -6.44 24.36
N TYR A 54 2.51 -6.43 23.03
CA TYR A 54 3.16 -7.46 22.21
C TYR A 54 4.17 -6.89 21.21
N ALA A 55 5.47 -7.05 21.50
CA ALA A 55 6.57 -6.55 20.65
C ALA A 55 6.54 -7.10 19.21
N GLY A 56 6.10 -8.34 19.01
CA GLY A 56 5.96 -8.94 17.67
C GLY A 56 4.93 -8.23 16.80
N VAL A 57 3.76 -7.89 17.38
CA VAL A 57 2.70 -7.13 16.70
C VAL A 57 3.20 -5.73 16.33
N ARG A 58 3.94 -5.08 17.24
CA ARG A 58 4.58 -3.79 16.97
C ARG A 58 5.52 -3.85 15.77
N ASN A 59 6.40 -4.85 15.72
CA ASN A 59 7.37 -5.01 14.64
C ASN A 59 6.69 -5.31 13.29
N PHE A 60 5.65 -6.13 13.30
CA PHE A 60 4.85 -6.39 12.11
C PHE A 60 4.15 -5.12 11.63
N ALA A 61 3.50 -4.39 12.53
CA ALA A 61 2.84 -3.12 12.22
C ALA A 61 3.84 -2.10 11.65
N MET A 62 4.99 -1.90 12.28
CA MET A 62 6.02 -0.98 11.77
C MET A 62 6.52 -1.37 10.37
N LYS A 63 6.74 -2.67 10.12
CA LYS A 63 7.12 -3.16 8.78
C LYS A 63 6.01 -2.92 7.75
N LEU A 64 4.76 -3.16 8.12
CA LEU A 64 3.60 -2.91 7.27
C LEU A 64 3.46 -1.41 6.95
N LYS A 65 3.67 -0.52 7.93
CA LYS A 65 3.68 0.93 7.75
C LYS A 65 4.71 1.35 6.71
N LEU A 66 5.95 0.88 6.85
CA LEU A 66 7.02 1.17 5.92
C LEU A 66 6.70 0.66 4.51
N ALA A 67 6.14 -0.55 4.39
CA ALA A 67 5.75 -1.09 3.10
C ALA A 67 4.66 -0.27 2.41
N ILE A 68 3.66 0.22 3.15
CA ILE A 68 2.57 1.06 2.62
C ILE A 68 3.10 2.41 2.16
N ILE A 69 3.95 3.07 2.96
CA ILE A 69 4.57 4.36 2.59
C ILE A 69 5.42 4.20 1.32
N GLN A 70 6.27 3.17 1.26
CA GLN A 70 7.07 2.90 0.05
C GLN A 70 6.20 2.60 -1.18
N ALA A 71 5.11 1.86 -1.02
CA ALA A 71 4.20 1.55 -2.12
C ALA A 71 3.51 2.83 -2.63
N HIS A 72 3.07 3.69 -1.72
CA HIS A 72 2.48 4.98 -2.05
C HIS A 72 3.45 5.86 -2.86
N ASP A 73 4.69 5.99 -2.40
CA ASP A 73 5.71 6.78 -3.11
C ASP A 73 6.04 6.19 -4.49
N SER A 74 6.08 4.86 -4.59
CA SER A 74 6.28 4.15 -5.86
C SER A 74 5.14 4.41 -6.85
N ILE A 75 3.89 4.44 -6.37
CA ILE A 75 2.71 4.73 -7.19
C ILE A 75 2.75 6.18 -7.69
N ILE A 76 3.06 7.14 -6.82
CA ILE A 76 3.20 8.55 -7.21
C ILE A 76 4.30 8.71 -8.26
N ALA A 77 5.47 8.11 -8.03
CA ALA A 77 6.58 8.16 -8.99
C ALA A 77 6.20 7.55 -10.35
N ALA A 78 5.48 6.43 -10.35
CA ALA A 78 4.97 5.80 -11.56
C ALA A 78 3.96 6.70 -12.30
N GLN A 79 3.04 7.35 -11.57
CA GLN A 79 2.09 8.29 -12.15
C GLN A 79 2.79 9.49 -12.79
N ILE A 80 3.78 10.08 -12.13
CA ILE A 80 4.59 11.18 -12.69
C ILE A 80 5.26 10.75 -14.01
N LYS A 81 5.84 9.55 -14.03
CA LYS A 81 6.48 8.99 -15.23
C LYS A 81 5.48 8.76 -16.36
N GLN A 82 4.29 8.22 -16.05
CA GLN A 82 3.21 8.02 -17.01
C GLN A 82 2.73 9.35 -17.59
N THR A 83 2.44 10.34 -16.75
CA THR A 83 2.00 11.68 -17.20
C THR A 83 3.06 12.35 -18.08
N ARG A 84 4.34 12.26 -17.72
CA ARG A 84 5.43 12.80 -18.57
C ARG A 84 5.49 12.10 -19.93
N ASN A 85 5.34 10.78 -19.96
CA ASN A 85 5.40 10.00 -21.20
C ASN A 85 4.20 10.28 -22.11
N VAL A 86 3.00 10.43 -21.54
CA VAL A 86 1.78 10.76 -22.28
C VAL A 86 1.84 12.19 -22.82
N ASN A 87 2.28 13.15 -22.01
CA ASN A 87 2.37 14.56 -22.43
C ASN A 87 3.53 14.82 -23.41
N GLY A 88 4.52 13.93 -23.48
CA GLY A 88 5.60 13.97 -24.48
C GLY A 88 5.23 13.32 -25.81
N HIS A 89 4.07 12.68 -25.93
CA HIS A 89 3.62 11.94 -27.12
C HIS A 89 2.70 12.76 -28.05
N CYS A 90 2.79 14.09 -28.00
CA CYS A 90 2.30 14.99 -29.04
C CYS A 90 3.48 15.59 -29.80
N TRP A 91 3.91 14.91 -30.86
CA TRP A 91 4.53 15.44 -32.07
C TRP A 91 4.06 14.59 -33.25
#